data_AF-A0A0K2RJR8-F1
#
_entry.id   AF-A0A0K2RJR8-F1
#
_cell.length_a   1.000
_cell.length_b   1.000
_cell.length_c   1.000
_cell.angle_alpha   90.00
_cell.angle_beta   90.00
_cell.angle_gamma   90.00
#
_symmetry.space_group_name_H-M   'P 1'
#
loop_
_entity.id
_entity.type
_entity.pdbx_description
1 polymer ?
#
loop_
_entity_poly.entity_id
_entity_poly.type
_entity_poly.pdbx_seq_one_letter_code
_entity_poly.pdbx_strand_id
1 'polypeptide(L)'
;MPGMFAGMPSGMMSGLLDRILKGAREEFPALLARLAEDPPDGVAYDAMTLSGKMAAAKLALPDIALLPSYATNEHFSMRDLMPGPPPPGMVEAWKQVGQRIHDFAAEQGVGHLQFMGGPPASLNISFIPREFQPSGETFDGRFHFVGPCLGLRGNEEAWRPRPRTGRCCSSRWGPPR
;
A
#
# COMPACT_ATOMS: atom_id res chain seq x y z
N MET A 1 14.65 9.95 21.85
CA MET A 1 14.19 10.15 20.46
C MET A 1 12.70 10.43 20.51
N PRO A 2 12.20 11.58 20.03
CA PRO A 2 10.76 11.74 19.81
C PRO A 2 10.32 10.61 18.85
N GLY A 3 9.32 9.81 19.23
CA GLY A 3 8.81 8.76 18.35
C GLY A 3 8.27 9.35 17.03
N MET A 4 8.25 8.57 15.95
CA MET A 4 7.75 8.92 14.61
C MET A 4 6.33 9.51 14.61
N PHE A 5 5.53 9.26 15.65
CA PHE A 5 4.21 9.88 15.82
C PHE A 5 4.26 11.29 16.46
N ALA A 6 5.42 11.74 16.93
CA ALA A 6 5.62 13.08 17.47
C ALA A 6 5.45 14.11 16.35
N GLY A 7 4.33 14.84 16.38
CA GLY A 7 3.98 15.85 15.38
C GLY A 7 3.05 15.34 14.27
N MET A 8 2.73 14.05 14.22
CA MET A 8 1.68 13.54 13.33
C MET A 8 0.31 13.79 13.96
N PRO A 9 -0.64 14.42 13.25
CA PRO A 9 -2.01 14.51 13.72
C PRO A 9 -2.55 13.10 13.98
N SER A 10 -3.20 12.89 15.12
CA SER A 10 -3.81 11.61 15.51
C SER A 10 -4.73 11.03 14.43
N GLY A 11 -5.29 11.88 13.56
CA GLY A 11 -6.17 11.52 12.46
C GLY A 11 -5.53 11.30 11.08
N MET A 12 -4.20 11.36 10.92
CA MET A 12 -3.61 11.24 9.57
C MET A 12 -3.91 9.89 8.91
N MET A 13 -3.78 8.80 9.68
CA MET A 13 -3.99 7.46 9.15
C MET A 13 -5.48 7.09 9.07
N SER A 14 -6.30 7.53 10.02
CA SER A 14 -7.75 7.39 9.88
C SER A 14 -8.28 8.18 8.67
N GLY A 15 -7.77 9.38 8.44
CA GLY A 15 -8.11 10.19 7.26
C GLY A 15 -7.68 9.55 5.94
N LEU A 16 -6.57 8.81 5.91
CA LEU A 16 -6.19 8.01 4.74
C LEU A 16 -7.20 6.87 4.51
N LEU A 17 -7.47 6.07 5.54
CA LEU A 17 -8.41 4.94 5.46
C LEU A 17 -9.83 5.41 5.10
N ASP A 18 -10.24 6.58 5.57
CA ASP A 18 -11.51 7.23 5.19
C ASP A 18 -11.58 7.56 3.70
N ARG A 19 -10.48 8.07 3.12
CA ARG A 19 -10.42 8.34 1.67
C ARG A 19 -10.44 7.05 0.86
N ILE A 20 -9.75 6.01 1.32
CA ILE A 20 -9.76 4.69 0.68
C ILE A 20 -11.19 4.13 0.67
N LEU A 21 -11.88 4.16 1.82
CA LEU A 21 -13.26 3.70 1.92
C LEU A 21 -14.21 4.52 1.04
N LYS A 22 -14.07 5.85 1.04
CA LYS A 22 -14.87 6.73 0.19
C LYS A 22 -14.66 6.42 -1.30
N GLY A 23 -13.40 6.35 -1.74
CA GLY A 23 -13.06 6.02 -3.13
C GLY A 23 -13.61 4.66 -3.53
N ALA A 24 -13.46 3.65 -2.66
CA ALA A 24 -14.01 2.32 -2.89
C ALA A 24 -15.55 2.35 -3.04
N ARG A 25 -16.28 3.11 -2.20
CA ARG A 25 -17.73 3.26 -2.34
C ARG A 25 -18.14 3.88 -3.68
N GLU A 26 -17.36 4.84 -4.18
CA GLU A 26 -17.63 5.53 -5.44
C GLU A 26 -17.31 4.67 -6.67
N GLU A 27 -16.20 3.92 -6.64
CA GLU A 27 -15.70 3.17 -7.80
C GLU A 27 -16.25 1.75 -7.92
N PHE A 28 -16.61 1.11 -6.80
CA PHE A 28 -16.91 -0.33 -6.77
C PHE A 28 -18.07 -0.75 -7.68
N PRO A 29 -19.20 -0.01 -7.81
CA PRO A 29 -20.25 -0.38 -8.75
C PRO A 29 -19.77 -0.39 -10.21
N ALA A 30 -18.94 0.59 -10.61
CA ALA A 30 -18.38 0.67 -11.95
C ALA A 30 -17.37 -0.46 -12.20
N LEU A 31 -16.54 -0.78 -11.19
CA LEU A 31 -15.64 -1.93 -11.25
C LEU A 31 -16.42 -3.23 -11.48
N LEU A 32 -17.49 -3.49 -10.73
CA LEU A 32 -18.29 -4.71 -10.89
C LEU A 32 -18.98 -4.79 -12.26
N ALA A 33 -19.50 -3.67 -12.77
CA ALA A 33 -20.07 -3.61 -14.11
C ALA A 33 -19.03 -4.02 -15.17
N ARG A 34 -17.81 -3.47 -15.07
CA ARG A 34 -16.73 -3.78 -16.00
C ARG A 34 -16.25 -5.23 -15.91
N LEU A 35 -16.20 -5.80 -14.71
CA LEU A 35 -15.85 -7.21 -14.49
C LEU A 35 -16.96 -8.16 -14.98
N ALA A 36 -18.22 -7.73 -15.01
CA ALA A 36 -19.31 -8.54 -15.56
C ALA A 36 -19.31 -8.56 -17.09
N GLU A 37 -18.86 -7.47 -17.74
CA GLU A 37 -18.72 -7.38 -19.20
C GLU A 37 -17.59 -8.26 -19.75
N ASP A 38 -16.51 -8.40 -18.99
CA ASP A 38 -15.30 -9.16 -19.35
C ASP A 38 -14.79 -9.93 -18.11
N PRO A 39 -15.40 -11.08 -17.77
CA PRO A 39 -15.08 -11.82 -16.55
C PRO A 39 -13.65 -12.34 -16.54
N PRO A 40 -12.81 -11.96 -15.57
CA PRO A 40 -11.45 -12.47 -15.47
C PRO A 40 -11.39 -13.81 -14.72
N ASP A 41 -10.35 -14.59 -14.96
CA ASP A 41 -10.06 -15.82 -14.21
C ASP A 41 -9.45 -15.57 -12.81
N GLY A 42 -9.14 -14.32 -12.47
CA GLY A 42 -8.54 -13.92 -11.21
C GLY A 42 -8.40 -12.40 -11.09
N VAL A 43 -8.17 -11.90 -9.88
CA VAL A 43 -8.09 -10.45 -9.62
C VAL A 43 -6.74 -10.12 -8.99
N ALA A 44 -5.90 -9.39 -9.74
CA ALA A 44 -4.69 -8.78 -9.21
C ALA A 44 -4.97 -7.34 -8.76
N TYR A 45 -4.54 -7.00 -7.54
CA TYR A 45 -4.81 -5.69 -6.96
C TYR A 45 -3.67 -5.23 -6.07
N ASP A 46 -3.46 -3.92 -6.01
CA ASP A 46 -2.60 -3.31 -5.00
C ASP A 46 -3.16 -3.59 -3.60
N ALA A 47 -2.32 -4.07 -2.68
CA ALA A 47 -2.76 -4.45 -1.33
C ALA A 47 -3.31 -3.27 -0.50
N MET A 48 -3.06 -2.03 -0.90
CA MET A 48 -3.64 -0.82 -0.31
C MET A 48 -4.95 -0.38 -0.97
N THR A 49 -5.48 -1.15 -1.93
CA THR A 49 -6.77 -0.91 -2.57
C THR A 49 -7.85 -1.86 -2.02
N LEU A 50 -8.92 -1.29 -1.46
CA LEU A 50 -10.03 -2.06 -0.88
C LEU A 50 -10.85 -2.81 -1.95
N SER A 51 -11.10 -2.14 -3.07
CA SER A 51 -12.01 -2.62 -4.13
C SER A 51 -11.55 -3.91 -4.79
N GLY A 52 -10.25 -4.11 -4.99
CA GLY A 52 -9.69 -5.32 -5.61
C GLY A 52 -9.91 -6.57 -4.76
N LYS A 53 -9.50 -6.52 -3.49
CA LYS A 53 -9.73 -7.62 -2.54
C LYS A 53 -11.21 -7.94 -2.39
N MET A 54 -12.05 -6.91 -2.31
CA MET A 54 -13.49 -7.06 -2.18
C MET A 54 -14.14 -7.63 -3.44
N ALA A 55 -13.69 -7.25 -4.64
CA ALA A 55 -14.17 -7.79 -5.91
C ALA A 55 -13.83 -9.28 -6.04
N ALA A 56 -12.59 -9.66 -5.71
CA ALA A 56 -12.14 -11.05 -5.72
C ALA A 56 -13.03 -11.92 -4.80
N ALA A 57 -13.24 -11.45 -3.57
CA ALA A 57 -14.08 -12.14 -2.60
C ALA A 57 -15.56 -12.21 -3.04
N LYS A 58 -16.12 -11.12 -3.55
CA LYS A 58 -17.52 -11.06 -4.02
C LYS A 58 -17.80 -12.00 -5.19
N LEU A 59 -16.83 -12.13 -6.10
CA LEU A 59 -16.95 -12.94 -7.31
C LEU A 59 -16.42 -14.37 -7.13
N ALA A 60 -15.91 -14.71 -5.94
CA ALA A 60 -15.26 -15.99 -5.64
C ALA A 60 -14.12 -16.32 -6.62
N LEU A 61 -13.33 -15.30 -7.00
CA LEU A 61 -12.19 -15.42 -7.90
C LEU A 61 -10.87 -15.54 -7.13
N PRO A 62 -9.85 -16.23 -7.69
CA PRO A 62 -8.49 -16.21 -7.17
C PRO A 62 -7.98 -14.78 -6.97
N ASP A 63 -7.46 -14.49 -5.76
CA ASP A 63 -7.00 -13.17 -5.36
C ASP A 63 -5.45 -13.10 -5.38
N ILE A 64 -4.92 -12.06 -6.04
CA ILE A 64 -3.48 -11.83 -6.19
C ILE A 64 -3.14 -10.45 -5.62
N ALA A 65 -2.54 -10.42 -4.44
CA ALA A 65 -2.09 -9.17 -3.83
C ALA A 65 -0.76 -8.72 -4.44
N LEU A 66 -0.73 -7.48 -4.92
CA LEU A 66 0.45 -6.77 -5.37
C LEU A 66 0.99 -5.95 -4.19
N LEU A 67 2.24 -6.22 -3.80
CA LEU A 67 2.89 -5.65 -2.62
C LEU A 67 4.03 -4.73 -3.08
N PRO A 68 3.78 -3.41 -3.25
CA PRO A 68 4.80 -2.44 -3.65
C PRO A 68 5.76 -2.07 -2.50
N SER A 69 5.49 -2.55 -1.28
CA SER A 69 6.26 -2.30 -0.06
C SER A 69 6.43 -3.62 0.72
N TYR A 70 6.91 -3.52 1.95
CA TYR A 70 7.07 -4.68 2.84
C TYR A 70 5.76 -5.47 2.97
N ALA A 71 5.88 -6.78 2.80
CA ALA A 71 4.85 -7.74 3.12
C ALA A 71 4.64 -7.79 4.64
N THR A 72 3.47 -8.27 5.07
CA THR A 72 3.12 -8.47 6.50
C THR A 72 2.64 -9.91 6.69
N ASN A 73 3.06 -10.53 7.77
CA ASN A 73 2.59 -11.84 8.24
C ASN A 73 2.57 -11.85 9.78
N GLU A 74 2.41 -13.02 10.39
CA GLU A 74 2.43 -13.22 11.84
C GLU A 74 3.80 -12.96 12.49
N HIS A 75 4.88 -12.93 11.70
CA HIS A 75 6.26 -12.72 12.18
C HIS A 75 6.75 -11.28 11.99
N PHE A 76 6.14 -10.53 11.08
CA PHE A 76 6.53 -9.16 10.78
C PHE A 76 5.34 -8.29 10.36
N SER A 77 5.25 -7.12 10.98
CA SER A 77 4.40 -6.02 10.55
C SER A 77 5.22 -4.75 10.33
N MET A 78 4.81 -3.92 9.36
CA MET A 78 5.35 -2.55 9.26
C MET A 78 5.24 -1.75 10.56
N ARG A 79 4.31 -2.12 11.46
CA ARG A 79 4.22 -1.53 12.81
C ARG A 79 5.47 -1.72 13.64
N ASP A 80 6.19 -2.82 13.46
CA ASP A 80 7.38 -3.16 14.26
C ASP A 80 8.54 -2.21 13.97
N LEU A 81 8.52 -1.56 12.81
CA LEU A 81 9.48 -0.52 12.43
C LEU A 81 9.11 0.86 12.99
N MET A 82 7.92 1.03 13.56
CA MET A 82 7.47 2.32 14.11
C MET A 82 7.86 2.44 15.60
N PRO A 83 8.54 3.52 16.01
CA PRO A 83 8.94 3.69 17.40
C PRO A 83 7.76 4.03 18.32
N GLY A 84 7.61 3.25 19.38
CA GLY A 84 6.63 3.46 20.45
C GLY A 84 5.21 2.98 20.10
N PRO A 85 4.37 2.73 21.12
CA PRO A 85 2.99 2.32 20.88
C PRO A 85 2.19 3.47 20.24
N PRO A 86 1.18 3.15 19.41
CA PRO A 86 0.28 4.17 18.89
C PRO A 86 -0.52 4.80 20.04
N PRO A 87 -0.82 6.12 19.99
CA PRO A 87 -1.69 6.74 20.98
C PRO A 87 -3.07 6.03 21.04
N PRO A 88 -3.70 5.89 22.22
CA PRO A 88 -5.00 5.21 22.34
C PRO A 88 -6.08 5.74 21.40
N GLY A 89 -6.17 7.07 21.24
CA GLY A 89 -7.13 7.68 20.32
C GLY A 89 -6.91 7.33 18.84
N MET A 90 -5.67 7.04 18.44
CA MET A 90 -5.35 6.56 17.09
C MET A 90 -5.80 5.12 16.88
N VAL A 91 -5.62 4.26 17.89
CA VAL A 91 -6.10 2.87 17.87
C VAL A 91 -7.62 2.81 17.74
N GLU A 92 -8.33 3.63 18.52
CA GLU A 92 -9.79 3.72 18.45
C GLU A 92 -10.26 4.26 17.09
N ALA A 93 -9.59 5.27 16.54
CA ALA A 93 -9.91 5.77 15.20
C ALA A 93 -9.73 4.69 14.12
N TRP A 94 -8.69 3.86 14.21
CA TRP A 94 -8.51 2.74 13.28
C TRP A 94 -9.58 1.66 13.41
N LYS A 95 -9.98 1.31 14.64
CA LYS A 95 -11.09 0.37 14.86
C LYS A 95 -12.38 0.90 14.23
N GLN A 96 -12.68 2.19 14.40
CA GLN A 96 -13.88 2.82 13.83
C GLN A 96 -13.87 2.82 12.29
N VAL A 97 -12.73 3.09 11.66
CA VAL A 97 -12.64 3.01 10.19
C VAL A 97 -12.70 1.55 9.72
N GLY A 98 -12.03 0.64 10.43
CA GLY A 98 -12.07 -0.79 10.16
C GLY A 98 -13.49 -1.36 10.19
N GLN A 99 -14.30 -0.94 11.17
CA GLN A 99 -15.71 -1.32 11.25
C GLN A 99 -16.50 -0.82 10.03
N ARG A 100 -16.31 0.44 9.62
CA ARG A 100 -17.01 0.97 8.43
C ARG A 100 -16.59 0.30 7.12
N ILE A 101 -15.34 -0.15 7.02
CA ILE A 101 -14.87 -0.97 5.89
C ILE A 101 -15.56 -2.34 5.92
N HIS A 102 -15.63 -2.98 7.09
CA HIS A 102 -16.34 -4.24 7.27
C HIS A 102 -17.83 -4.12 6.89
N ASP A 103 -18.50 -3.06 7.35
CA ASP A 103 -19.91 -2.81 7.06
C ASP A 103 -20.13 -2.61 5.56
N PHE A 104 -19.26 -1.85 4.91
CA PHE A 104 -19.31 -1.69 3.45
C PHE A 104 -19.12 -3.02 2.72
N ALA A 105 -18.17 -3.85 3.13
CA ALA A 105 -17.98 -5.17 2.54
C ALA A 105 -19.23 -6.05 2.71
N ALA A 106 -19.85 -6.02 3.89
CA ALA A 106 -21.10 -6.73 4.17
C ALA A 106 -22.26 -6.23 3.30
N GLU A 107 -22.40 -4.92 3.08
CA GLU A 107 -23.36 -4.34 2.12
C GLU A 107 -23.17 -4.90 0.70
N GLN A 108 -21.92 -5.24 0.33
CA GLN A 108 -21.58 -5.85 -0.95
C GLN A 108 -21.71 -7.38 -0.98
N GLY A 109 -22.16 -8.01 0.11
CA GLY A 109 -22.29 -9.46 0.24
C GLY A 109 -20.96 -10.18 0.49
N VAL A 110 -19.92 -9.45 0.92
CA VAL A 110 -18.60 -10.01 1.26
C VAL A 110 -18.50 -10.18 2.77
N GLY A 111 -18.34 -11.41 3.23
CA GLY A 111 -18.15 -11.74 4.64
C GLY A 111 -16.73 -11.45 5.12
N HIS A 112 -16.60 -10.86 6.31
CA HIS A 112 -15.36 -10.71 7.09
C HIS A 112 -14.15 -10.22 6.28
N LEU A 113 -14.24 -9.01 5.72
CA LEU A 113 -13.13 -8.38 5.01
C LEU A 113 -12.22 -7.61 5.99
N GLN A 114 -11.04 -8.17 6.26
CA GLN A 114 -9.97 -7.47 6.96
C GLN A 114 -9.05 -6.77 5.94
N PHE A 115 -9.16 -5.44 5.88
CA PHE A 115 -8.36 -4.61 4.99
C PHE A 115 -6.88 -4.55 5.41
N MET A 116 -6.60 -4.40 6.70
CA MET A 116 -5.25 -4.45 7.26
C MET A 116 -5.15 -5.58 8.28
N GLY A 117 -4.03 -6.31 8.28
CA GLY A 117 -3.74 -7.36 9.27
C GLY A 117 -4.61 -8.62 9.16
N GLY A 118 -5.28 -8.81 8.02
CA GLY A 118 -6.00 -10.05 7.73
C GLY A 118 -5.11 -11.15 7.13
N PRO A 119 -5.68 -12.32 6.84
CA PRO A 119 -4.94 -13.38 6.14
C PRO A 119 -4.41 -12.85 4.80
N PRO A 120 -3.22 -13.33 4.37
CA PRO A 120 -2.68 -12.96 3.08
C PRO A 120 -3.56 -13.50 1.96
N ALA A 121 -3.41 -12.90 0.77
CA ALA A 121 -4.10 -13.38 -0.42
C ALA A 121 -3.63 -14.79 -0.81
N SER A 122 -4.37 -15.44 -1.70
CA SER A 122 -4.00 -16.76 -2.26
C SER A 122 -2.61 -16.72 -2.91
N LEU A 123 -2.28 -15.61 -3.58
CA LEU A 123 -0.97 -15.34 -4.14
C LEU A 123 -0.55 -13.90 -3.83
N ASN A 124 0.72 -13.69 -3.48
CA ASN A 124 1.26 -12.39 -3.12
C ASN A 124 2.54 -12.12 -3.93
N ILE A 125 2.54 -11.05 -4.73
CA ILE A 125 3.69 -10.65 -5.54
C ILE A 125 4.33 -9.43 -4.89
N SER A 126 5.56 -9.57 -4.40
CA SER A 126 6.31 -8.51 -3.74
C SER A 126 7.36 -7.92 -4.68
N PHE A 127 7.32 -6.59 -4.82
CA PHE A 127 8.23 -5.84 -5.70
C PHE A 127 9.54 -5.41 -5.02
N ILE A 128 9.90 -6.08 -3.93
CA ILE A 128 11.21 -5.98 -3.29
C ILE A 128 11.91 -7.35 -3.30
N PRO A 129 13.25 -7.40 -3.26
CA PRO A 129 13.97 -8.66 -3.04
C PRO A 129 13.63 -9.27 -1.67
N ARG A 130 13.68 -10.60 -1.56
CA ARG A 130 13.41 -11.30 -0.28
C ARG A 130 14.40 -10.88 0.80
N GLU A 131 15.65 -10.62 0.42
CA GLU A 131 16.73 -10.18 1.30
C GLU A 131 16.50 -8.76 1.85
N PHE A 132 15.64 -7.99 1.19
CA PHE A 132 15.25 -6.66 1.66
C PHE A 132 14.02 -6.69 2.58
N GLN A 133 13.24 -7.78 2.56
CA GLN A 133 12.09 -7.98 3.43
C GLN A 133 12.55 -8.38 4.85
N PRO A 134 12.16 -7.63 5.90
CA PRO A 134 12.37 -8.09 7.27
C PRO A 134 11.71 -9.44 7.53
N SER A 135 12.46 -10.34 8.16
CA SER A 135 12.05 -11.74 8.41
C SER A 135 11.64 -12.46 7.12
N GLY A 136 12.30 -12.17 5.98
CA GLY A 136 11.95 -12.69 4.65
C GLY A 136 11.90 -14.23 4.55
N GLU A 137 12.62 -14.94 5.41
CA GLU A 137 12.61 -16.40 5.55
C GLU A 137 11.29 -16.95 6.13
N THR A 138 10.50 -16.12 6.80
CA THR A 138 9.22 -16.52 7.43
C THR A 138 8.03 -16.50 6.47
N PHE A 139 8.21 -15.97 5.26
CA PHE A 139 7.15 -15.87 4.27
C PHE A 139 7.08 -17.15 3.45
N ASP A 140 5.94 -17.83 3.54
CA ASP A 140 5.67 -19.13 2.91
C ASP A 140 5.54 -19.06 1.38
N GLY A 141 5.20 -20.21 0.77
CA GLY A 141 5.08 -20.38 -0.67
C GLY A 141 4.02 -19.52 -1.36
N ARG A 142 3.17 -18.79 -0.61
CA ARG A 142 2.21 -17.83 -1.20
C ARG A 142 2.86 -16.51 -1.57
N PHE A 143 4.10 -16.25 -1.12
CA PHE A 143 4.80 -14.98 -1.34
C PHE A 143 5.95 -15.13 -2.34
N HIS A 144 5.84 -14.40 -3.45
CA HIS A 144 6.82 -14.34 -4.52
C HIS A 144 7.50 -12.98 -4.53
N PHE A 145 8.75 -12.94 -4.11
CA PHE A 145 9.59 -11.75 -4.11
C PHE A 145 10.28 -11.63 -5.47
N VAL A 146 9.72 -10.82 -6.36
CA VAL A 146 10.18 -10.66 -7.75
C VAL A 146 11.16 -9.51 -7.93
N GLY A 147 11.39 -8.71 -6.88
CA GLY A 147 12.20 -7.51 -6.96
C GLY A 147 11.52 -6.38 -7.74
N PRO A 148 12.20 -5.25 -7.95
CA PRO A 148 11.61 -4.08 -8.58
C PRO A 148 11.32 -4.31 -10.07
N CYS A 149 10.15 -3.89 -10.54
CA CYS A 149 9.81 -3.88 -11.96
C CYS A 149 10.50 -2.69 -12.68
N LEU A 150 11.79 -2.84 -12.94
CA LEU A 150 12.62 -1.85 -13.67
C LEU A 150 12.41 -2.00 -15.19
N GLY A 151 11.20 -1.71 -15.66
CA GLY A 151 10.91 -1.61 -17.10
C GLY A 151 11.38 -0.27 -17.69
N LEU A 152 11.47 -0.20 -19.02
CA LEU A 152 11.63 1.07 -19.73
C LEU A 152 10.42 1.96 -19.45
N ARG A 153 10.65 3.09 -18.78
CA ARG A 153 9.63 4.14 -18.64
C ARG A 153 9.57 4.88 -19.98
N GLY A 154 8.50 4.66 -20.75
CA GLY A 154 8.37 5.08 -22.16
C GLY A 154 8.47 6.57 -22.48
N ASN A 155 8.80 7.42 -21.49
CA ASN A 155 8.91 8.87 -21.63
C ASN A 155 10.16 9.46 -20.92
N GLU A 156 11.13 8.63 -20.55
CA GLU A 156 12.41 9.12 -20.05
C GLU A 156 13.32 9.49 -21.23
N GLU A 157 13.20 10.73 -21.72
CA GLU A 157 14.35 11.35 -22.37
C GLU A 157 15.53 11.23 -21.41
N ALA A 158 16.66 10.68 -21.88
CA ALA A 158 17.87 10.61 -21.07
C ALA A 158 18.13 11.99 -20.47
N TRP A 159 18.24 12.07 -19.14
CA TRP A 159 18.41 13.34 -18.45
C TRP A 159 19.48 14.19 -19.13
N ARG A 160 19.10 15.38 -19.58
CA ARG A 160 20.02 16.35 -20.14
C ARG A 160 20.18 17.49 -19.14
N PRO A 161 21.41 17.83 -18.73
CA PRO A 161 21.62 19.02 -17.93
C PRO A 161 21.09 20.24 -18.70
N ARG A 162 20.49 21.20 -17.99
CA ARG A 162 20.11 22.47 -18.61
C ARG A 162 21.37 23.11 -19.24
N PRO A 163 21.30 23.66 -20.46
CA PRO A 163 22.41 24.39 -21.05
C PRO A 163 22.86 25.50 -20.09
N ARG A 164 24.17 25.65 -19.91
CA ARG A 164 24.74 26.62 -18.97
C ARG A 164 24.59 28.05 -19.53
N THR A 165 23.40 28.62 -19.45
CA THR A 165 23.14 30.03 -19.83
C THR A 165 23.28 30.93 -18.61
N GLY A 166 24.51 31.37 -18.34
CA GLY A 166 24.82 32.29 -17.26
C GLY A 166 26.16 31.95 -16.61
N ARG A 167 26.99 32.97 -16.37
CA ARG A 167 28.31 32.84 -15.74
C ARG A 167 28.19 31.98 -14.48
N CYS A 168 29.04 30.97 -14.35
CA CYS A 168 29.40 30.43 -13.03
C CYS A 168 29.63 31.62 -12.11
N CYS A 169 28.98 31.66 -10.95
CA CYS A 169 29.48 32.46 -9.84
C CYS A 169 30.87 31.93 -9.48
N SER A 170 31.89 32.40 -10.18
CA SER A 170 33.25 32.37 -9.71
C SER A 170 33.31 33.27 -8.48
N SER A 171 33.95 32.76 -7.42
CA SER A 171 34.31 33.43 -6.17
C SER A 171 33.21 33.60 -5.11
N ARG A 172 33.17 32.66 -4.15
CA ARG A 172 33.55 32.98 -2.76
C ARG A 172 33.67 31.71 -1.91
N TRP A 173 34.76 30.96 -2.10
CA TRP A 173 35.29 30.09 -1.06
C TRP A 173 36.73 30.53 -0.82
N GLY A 174 36.90 31.45 0.14
CA GLY A 174 38.20 31.76 0.75
C GLY A 174 38.13 31.32 2.21
N PRO A 175 39.23 30.82 2.81
CA PRO A 175 39.21 30.33 4.18
C PRO A 175 38.91 31.46 5.18
N PRO A 176 38.27 31.14 6.32
CA PRO A 176 37.96 32.12 7.35
C PRO A 176 39.26 32.70 7.93
N ARG A 177 39.31 34.02 8.12
CA ARG A 177 40.35 34.71 8.88
C ARG A 177 40.07 34.62 10.37
#